data_AF-A0A959KZN8-F1
#
_entry.id   AF-A0A959KZN8-F1
#
_cell.length_a   1.000
_cell.length_b   1.000
_cell.length_c   1.000
_cell.angle_alpha   90.00
_cell.angle_beta   90.00
_cell.angle_gamma   90.00
#
_symmetry.space_group_name_H-M   'P 1'
#
loop_
_entity.id
_entity.type
_entity.pdbx_description
1 polymer ?
#
loop_
_entity_poly.entity_id
_entity_poly.type
_entity_poly.pdbx_seq_one_letter_code
_entity_poly.pdbx_strand_id
1 'polypeptide(L)'
;MLAFYTIWFSQRNGSTLLCKGLESSKVLGHPGEIFNLNGSKSLISKYEAKDYSHLQEIIYRLGSGSNGVFGIKTNAPKKEDDPIINELKLLPVVKDNSPSGNISNFAVWEKIFPNGKHIFLTRRNKVRQAVSWWKAIVTNEWHRKQGDSPKLPIENISGKYDFAAIKHLLIEISMRRALKYSV
;
A
#
# COMPACT_ATOMS: atom_id res chain seq x y z
N MET A 1 9.45 -22.36 -5.35
CA MET A 1 9.26 -21.25 -6.30
C MET A 1 8.60 -20.12 -5.54
N LEU A 2 9.22 -18.93 -5.47
CA LEU A 2 8.60 -17.77 -4.84
C LEU A 2 7.52 -17.22 -5.77
N ALA A 3 6.33 -16.97 -5.23
CA ALA A 3 5.22 -16.37 -5.98
C ALA A 3 4.86 -15.03 -5.34
N PHE A 4 4.76 -13.99 -6.16
CA PHE A 4 4.51 -12.62 -5.69
C PHE A 4 3.14 -12.14 -6.14
N TYR A 5 2.48 -11.35 -5.30
CA TYR A 5 1.36 -10.55 -5.75
C TYR A 5 1.28 -9.19 -5.04
N THR A 6 0.77 -8.21 -5.77
CA THR A 6 0.56 -6.84 -5.29
C THR A 6 -0.91 -6.47 -5.36
N ILE A 7 -1.48 -6.03 -4.23
CA ILE A 7 -2.79 -5.41 -4.18
C ILE A 7 -2.62 -3.89 -4.29
N TRP A 8 -2.95 -3.38 -5.46
CA TRP A 8 -3.05 -1.94 -5.71
C TRP A 8 -4.39 -1.42 -5.19
N PHE A 9 -4.34 -0.39 -4.36
CA PHE A 9 -5.56 0.11 -3.71
C PHE A 9 -5.58 1.63 -3.56
N SER A 10 -6.75 2.14 -3.18
CA SER A 10 -6.96 3.49 -2.64
C SER A 10 -7.60 3.34 -1.27
N GLN A 11 -7.34 4.28 -0.36
CA GLN A 11 -7.82 4.16 1.01
C GLN A 11 -9.33 3.99 1.08
N ARG A 12 -9.79 3.19 2.06
CA ARG A 12 -11.22 2.94 2.35
C ARG A 12 -12.03 2.19 1.29
N ASN A 13 -11.38 1.35 0.49
CA ASN A 13 -12.04 0.48 -0.50
C ASN A 13 -12.31 -0.96 -0.04
N GLY A 14 -11.94 -1.33 1.20
CA GLY A 14 -12.07 -2.71 1.71
C GLY A 14 -10.79 -3.55 1.60
N SER A 15 -9.67 -2.95 1.19
CA SER A 15 -8.40 -3.67 1.04
C SER A 15 -7.92 -4.36 2.31
N THR A 16 -8.09 -3.75 3.48
CA THR A 16 -7.73 -4.40 4.75
C THR A 16 -8.61 -5.62 5.05
N LEU A 17 -9.89 -5.61 4.69
CA LEU A 17 -10.76 -6.78 4.84
C LEU A 17 -10.30 -7.93 3.93
N LEU A 18 -10.00 -7.61 2.66
CA LEU A 18 -9.44 -8.58 1.72
C LEU A 18 -8.13 -9.16 2.25
N CYS A 19 -7.18 -8.31 2.66
CA CYS A 19 -5.90 -8.75 3.21
C CYS A 19 -6.06 -9.67 4.42
N LYS A 20 -7.01 -9.39 5.32
CA LYS A 20 -7.29 -10.26 6.47
C LYS A 20 -7.85 -11.63 6.06
N GLY A 21 -8.69 -11.68 5.03
CA GLY A 21 -9.16 -12.95 4.47
C GLY A 21 -8.07 -13.74 3.73
N LEU A 22 -7.15 -13.06 3.04
CA LEU A 22 -6.00 -13.70 2.39
C LEU A 22 -5.03 -14.26 3.43
N GLU A 23 -4.72 -13.46 4.46
CA GLU A 23 -3.87 -13.88 5.58
C GLU A 23 -4.45 -15.07 6.35
N SER A 24 -5.78 -15.09 6.59
CA SER A 24 -6.42 -16.21 7.30
C SER A 24 -6.38 -17.53 6.53
N SER A 25 -6.15 -17.51 5.22
CA SER A 25 -5.94 -18.73 4.41
C SER A 25 -4.63 -19.44 4.73
N LYS A 26 -3.65 -18.76 5.36
CA LYS A 26 -2.29 -19.25 5.66
C LYS A 26 -1.45 -19.66 4.45
N VAL A 27 -1.96 -19.50 3.23
CA VAL A 27 -1.26 -19.90 1.99
C VAL A 27 -1.02 -18.74 1.02
N LEU A 28 -1.50 -17.53 1.35
CA LEU A 28 -1.39 -16.33 0.50
C LEU A 28 -0.51 -15.26 1.13
N GLY A 29 0.44 -15.65 1.98
CA GLY A 29 1.35 -14.73 2.67
C GLY A 29 0.65 -13.70 3.57
N HIS A 30 1.31 -12.57 3.79
CA HIS A 30 0.88 -11.52 4.72
C HIS A 30 0.78 -10.16 4.01
N PRO A 31 -0.25 -9.93 3.18
CA PRO A 31 -0.39 -8.70 2.41
C PRO A 31 -0.66 -7.48 3.30
N GLY A 32 0.41 -6.78 3.68
CA GLY A 32 0.38 -5.57 4.51
C GLY A 32 0.84 -4.31 3.76
N GLU A 33 0.69 -3.16 4.42
CA GLU A 33 1.22 -1.86 3.95
C GLU A 33 2.69 -1.69 4.33
N ILE A 34 3.54 -2.61 3.85
CA ILE A 34 4.98 -2.64 4.16
C ILE A 34 5.65 -1.30 3.76
N PHE A 35 5.21 -0.70 2.66
CA PHE A 35 5.79 0.54 2.14
C PHE A 35 5.15 1.84 2.67
N ASN A 36 4.23 1.77 3.63
CA ASN A 36 3.70 2.97 4.28
C ASN A 36 4.66 3.47 5.36
N LEU A 37 5.17 4.70 5.24
CA LEU A 37 6.18 5.24 6.14
C LEU A 37 5.68 5.57 7.55
N ASN A 38 4.37 5.81 7.75
CA ASN A 38 3.80 6.17 9.07
C ASN A 38 4.56 7.29 9.81
N GLY A 39 5.14 8.26 9.08
CA GLY A 39 5.92 9.37 9.65
C GLY A 39 7.44 9.16 9.66
N SER A 40 7.93 7.96 9.37
CA SER A 40 9.36 7.72 9.14
C SER A 40 9.85 8.41 7.86
N LYS A 41 11.15 8.73 7.80
CA LYS A 41 11.76 9.40 6.63
C LYS A 41 11.99 8.44 5.45
N SER A 42 12.15 7.15 5.74
CA SER A 42 12.55 6.11 4.78
C SER A 42 12.18 4.72 5.30
N LEU A 43 12.18 3.70 4.44
CA LEU A 43 11.98 2.30 4.82
C LEU A 43 13.11 1.77 5.69
N ILE A 44 14.36 2.13 5.39
CA ILE A 44 15.52 1.72 6.19
C ILE A 44 15.41 2.26 7.63
N SER A 45 14.94 3.51 7.80
CA SER A 45 14.69 4.09 9.12
C SER A 45 13.46 3.50 9.81
N LYS A 46 12.36 3.28 9.07
CA LYS A 46 11.14 2.66 9.59
C LYS A 46 11.40 1.28 10.19
N TYR A 47 12.23 0.48 9.51
CA TYR A 47 12.52 -0.90 9.87
C TYR A 47 13.82 -1.08 10.63
N GLU A 48 14.50 0.02 10.96
CA GLU A 48 15.79 0.01 11.66
C GLU A 48 16.80 -0.97 11.01
N ALA A 49 16.79 -1.00 9.67
CA ALA A 49 17.68 -1.87 8.91
C ALA A 49 19.10 -1.32 8.91
N LYS A 50 20.08 -2.20 9.13
CA LYS A 50 21.52 -1.87 9.16
C LYS A 50 22.03 -1.41 7.79
N ASP A 51 21.49 -2.00 6.73
CA ASP A 51 21.80 -1.72 5.34
C ASP A 51 20.63 -2.15 4.43
N TYR A 52 20.78 -1.96 3.12
CA TYR A 52 19.74 -2.30 2.14
C TYR A 52 19.58 -3.82 1.90
N SER A 53 20.57 -4.63 2.24
CA SER A 53 20.45 -6.09 2.20
C SER A 53 19.54 -6.57 3.32
N HIS A 54 19.78 -6.09 4.55
CA HIS A 54 18.91 -6.37 5.69
C HIS A 54 17.50 -5.83 5.45
N LEU A 55 17.35 -4.63 4.86
CA LEU A 55 16.02 -4.11 4.51
C LEU A 55 15.28 -5.03 3.54
N GLN A 56 15.94 -5.54 2.51
CA GLN A 56 15.35 -6.48 1.55
C GLN A 56 14.84 -7.75 2.24
N GLU A 57 15.64 -8.31 3.15
CA GLU A 57 15.25 -9.48 3.95
C GLU A 57 14.03 -9.20 4.83
N ILE A 58 13.99 -8.02 5.49
CA ILE A 58 12.84 -7.60 6.30
C ILE A 58 11.59 -7.51 5.42
N ILE A 59 11.66 -6.87 4.26
CA ILE A 59 10.54 -6.73 3.33
C ILE A 59 10.00 -8.12 2.98
N TYR A 60 10.85 -9.02 2.48
CA TYR A 60 10.42 -10.37 2.09
C TYR A 60 9.86 -11.17 3.26
N ARG A 61 10.47 -11.09 4.44
CA ARG A 61 9.97 -11.76 5.65
C ARG A 61 8.58 -11.27 6.05
N LEU A 62 8.32 -9.96 5.96
CA LEU A 62 7.04 -9.39 6.38
C LEU A 62 5.88 -9.75 5.46
N GLY A 63 6.11 -9.97 4.16
CA GLY A 63 5.04 -10.29 3.20
C GLY A 63 4.91 -11.78 2.88
N SER A 64 5.92 -12.61 3.19
CA SER A 64 5.94 -14.04 2.83
C SER A 64 5.29 -14.94 3.86
N GLY A 65 4.49 -15.90 3.40
CA GLY A 65 4.04 -17.04 4.21
C GLY A 65 5.05 -18.18 4.21
N SER A 66 4.81 -19.21 5.03
CA SER A 66 5.69 -20.40 5.14
C SER A 66 5.82 -21.21 3.83
N ASN A 67 4.90 -21.02 2.89
CA ASN A 67 4.89 -21.68 1.58
C ASN A 67 5.61 -20.88 0.48
N GLY A 68 6.26 -19.76 0.81
CA GLY A 68 7.00 -18.94 -0.15
C GLY A 68 6.15 -18.01 -1.02
N VAL A 69 4.85 -17.88 -0.72
CA VAL A 69 3.99 -16.86 -1.34
C VAL A 69 4.16 -15.54 -0.62
N PHE A 70 4.52 -14.50 -1.36
CA PHE A 70 4.64 -13.13 -0.88
C PHE A 70 3.47 -12.27 -1.35
N GLY A 71 2.84 -11.57 -0.41
CA GLY A 71 1.79 -10.59 -0.68
C GLY A 71 2.17 -9.21 -0.17
N ILE A 72 1.87 -8.17 -0.95
CA ILE A 72 1.94 -6.77 -0.49
C ILE A 72 0.68 -6.01 -0.88
N LYS A 73 0.28 -5.06 -0.05
CA LYS A 73 -0.76 -4.09 -0.35
C LYS A 73 -0.16 -2.69 -0.34
N THR A 74 -0.21 -1.98 -1.46
CA THR A 74 0.30 -0.60 -1.54
C THR A 74 -0.53 0.27 -2.47
N ASN A 75 -0.41 1.59 -2.28
CA ASN A 75 -0.90 2.52 -3.29
C ASN A 75 0.05 2.48 -4.50
N ALA A 76 -0.48 2.70 -5.70
CA ALA A 76 0.36 2.86 -6.86
C ALA A 76 1.24 4.13 -6.71
N PRO A 77 2.48 4.13 -7.25
CA PRO A 77 3.37 5.26 -7.19
C PRO A 77 2.69 6.52 -7.74
N LYS A 78 2.91 7.65 -7.08
CA LYS A 78 2.20 8.89 -7.44
C LYS A 78 2.83 9.60 -8.65
N LYS A 79 4.14 9.46 -8.82
CA LYS A 79 4.98 10.19 -9.78
C LYS A 79 6.26 9.41 -10.10
N GLU A 80 7.03 9.88 -11.09
CA GLU A 80 8.33 9.31 -11.46
C GLU A 80 9.39 9.45 -10.34
N ASP A 81 9.29 10.48 -9.50
CA ASP A 81 10.19 10.77 -8.38
C ASP A 81 9.71 10.21 -7.02
N ASP A 82 8.90 9.15 -7.02
CA ASP A 82 8.36 8.55 -5.80
C ASP A 82 9.48 8.16 -4.82
N PRO A 83 9.53 8.74 -3.60
CA PRO A 83 10.61 8.49 -2.63
C PRO A 83 10.78 7.02 -2.27
N ILE A 84 9.67 6.26 -2.22
CA ILE A 84 9.72 4.83 -1.93
C ILE A 84 10.39 4.10 -3.07
N ILE A 85 10.03 4.39 -4.32
CA ILE A 85 10.68 3.74 -5.46
C ILE A 85 12.17 4.09 -5.53
N ASN A 86 12.54 5.34 -5.25
CA ASN A 86 13.94 5.76 -5.20
C ASN A 86 14.74 5.02 -4.13
N GLU A 87 14.15 4.75 -2.98
CA GLU A 87 14.79 3.94 -1.96
C GLU A 87 14.85 2.45 -2.36
N LEU A 88 13.79 1.93 -2.97
CA LEU A 88 13.76 0.54 -3.45
C LEU A 88 14.80 0.26 -4.55
N LYS A 89 15.20 1.28 -5.33
CA LYS A 89 16.36 1.18 -6.25
C LYS A 89 17.66 0.82 -5.55
N LEU A 90 17.76 1.04 -4.24
CA LEU A 90 18.96 0.79 -3.46
C LEU A 90 19.05 -0.64 -2.93
N LEU A 91 18.00 -1.46 -3.11
CA LEU A 91 18.00 -2.88 -2.74
C LEU A 91 18.96 -3.69 -3.63
N PRO A 92 19.67 -4.70 -3.07
CA PRO A 92 20.61 -5.52 -3.82
C PRO A 92 20.02 -6.16 -5.09
N VAL A 93 18.77 -6.64 -5.04
CA VAL A 93 18.09 -7.27 -6.19
C VAL A 93 17.91 -6.30 -7.38
N VAL A 94 17.90 -4.98 -7.11
CA VAL A 94 17.74 -3.95 -8.14
C VAL A 94 19.10 -3.47 -8.66
N LYS A 95 20.10 -3.39 -7.77
CA LYS A 95 21.42 -2.78 -7.99
C LYS A 95 22.35 -3.50 -8.98
N ASP A 96 21.97 -4.66 -9.52
CA ASP A 96 22.87 -5.46 -10.35
C ASP A 96 23.06 -4.93 -11.80
N ASN A 97 24.34 -4.86 -12.22
CA ASN A 97 25.03 -4.66 -13.52
C ASN A 97 24.41 -3.89 -14.71
N SER A 98 23.20 -3.35 -14.64
CA SER A 98 22.69 -2.50 -15.72
C SER A 98 23.43 -1.16 -15.73
N PRO A 99 23.93 -0.68 -16.88
CA PRO A 99 24.55 0.64 -16.98
C PRO A 99 23.57 1.67 -16.44
N SER A 100 24.11 2.66 -15.74
CA SER A 100 23.50 3.74 -14.96
C SER A 100 22.50 4.60 -15.76
N GLY A 101 21.46 3.95 -16.28
CA GLY A 101 20.30 4.54 -16.90
C GLY A 101 19.16 4.65 -15.91
N ASN A 102 18.26 5.59 -16.17
CA ASN A 102 17.07 5.85 -15.37
C ASN A 102 16.11 4.64 -15.49
N ILE A 103 16.24 3.65 -14.58
CA ILE A 103 15.33 2.50 -14.54
C ILE A 103 13.92 2.96 -14.18
N SER A 104 12.92 2.51 -14.95
CA SER A 104 11.53 2.88 -14.73
C SER A 104 11.00 2.28 -13.41
N ASN A 105 9.97 2.91 -12.83
CA ASN A 105 9.33 2.41 -11.61
C ASN A 105 8.80 0.97 -11.79
N PHE A 106 8.30 0.65 -12.99
CA PHE A 106 7.87 -0.70 -13.34
C PHE A 106 9.02 -1.70 -13.30
N ALA A 107 10.16 -1.37 -13.91
CA ALA A 107 11.32 -2.27 -13.92
C ALA A 107 11.94 -2.45 -12.52
N VAL A 108 11.90 -1.42 -11.66
CA VAL A 108 12.25 -1.57 -10.23
C VAL A 108 11.31 -2.57 -9.57
N TRP A 109 10.00 -2.44 -9.78
CA TRP A 109 9.00 -3.33 -9.19
C TRP A 109 9.16 -4.78 -9.66
N GLU A 110 9.38 -4.98 -10.96
CA GLU A 110 9.57 -6.31 -11.57
C GLU A 110 10.86 -7.00 -11.08
N LYS A 111 11.95 -6.24 -10.85
CA LYS A 111 13.17 -6.80 -10.25
C LYS A 111 12.92 -7.28 -8.81
N ILE A 112 12.13 -6.55 -8.02
CA ILE A 112 11.85 -6.90 -6.61
C ILE A 112 10.82 -8.05 -6.52
N PHE A 113 9.82 -8.05 -7.40
CA PHE A 113 8.70 -9.01 -7.39
C PHE A 113 8.50 -9.65 -8.78
N PRO A 114 9.45 -10.49 -9.23
CA PRO A 114 9.45 -11.03 -10.58
C PRO A 114 8.22 -11.88 -10.87
N ASN A 115 7.62 -11.69 -12.04
CA ASN A 115 6.37 -12.34 -12.49
C ASN A 115 5.20 -12.16 -11.49
N GLY A 116 5.20 -11.06 -10.74
CA GLY A 116 4.19 -10.79 -9.73
C GLY A 116 2.79 -10.61 -10.31
N LYS A 117 1.78 -11.14 -9.63
CA LYS A 117 0.37 -10.91 -10.00
C LYS A 117 -0.12 -9.58 -9.45
N HIS A 118 -0.85 -8.82 -10.27
CA HIS A 118 -1.41 -7.53 -9.85
C HIS A 118 -2.92 -7.63 -9.62
N ILE A 119 -3.37 -7.18 -8.45
CA ILE A 119 -4.78 -7.15 -8.05
C ILE A 119 -5.18 -5.68 -7.83
N PHE A 120 -6.04 -5.15 -8.68
CA PHE A 120 -6.56 -3.79 -8.54
C PHE A 120 -7.88 -3.76 -7.78
N LEU A 121 -7.84 -3.34 -6.52
CA LEU A 121 -9.05 -3.27 -5.71
C LEU A 121 -9.70 -1.88 -5.81
N THR A 122 -10.98 -1.86 -6.17
CA THR A 122 -11.74 -0.61 -6.27
C THR A 122 -13.11 -0.73 -5.63
N ARG A 123 -13.59 0.35 -5.00
CA ARG A 123 -14.99 0.47 -4.55
C ARG A 123 -15.84 1.14 -5.62
N ARG A 124 -17.01 0.60 -5.95
CA ARG A 124 -17.90 1.16 -6.98
C ARG A 124 -18.36 2.58 -6.66
N ASN A 125 -18.92 2.80 -5.47
CA ASN A 125 -19.38 4.12 -5.03
C ASN A 125 -18.21 4.95 -4.47
N LYS A 126 -17.73 5.90 -5.28
CA LYS A 126 -16.56 6.74 -4.99
C LYS A 126 -16.86 7.85 -3.97
N VAL A 127 -18.06 8.41 -4.00
CA VAL A 127 -18.51 9.40 -3.02
C VAL A 127 -18.50 8.80 -1.62
N ARG A 128 -19.10 7.61 -1.44
CA ARG A 128 -19.07 6.89 -0.15
C ARG A 128 -17.65 6.52 0.28
N GLN A 129 -16.75 6.24 -0.67
CA GLN A 129 -15.34 6.00 -0.36
C GLN A 129 -14.66 7.27 0.16
N ALA A 130 -14.84 8.40 -0.53
CA ALA A 130 -14.28 9.70 -0.15
C ALA A 130 -14.80 10.18 1.22
N VAL A 131 -16.11 10.11 1.45
CA VAL A 131 -16.72 10.41 2.75
C VAL A 131 -16.16 9.50 3.85
N SER A 132 -16.00 8.20 3.56
CA SER A 132 -15.42 7.29 4.53
C SER A 132 -13.95 7.56 4.82
N TRP A 133 -13.20 8.11 3.87
CA TRP A 133 -11.80 8.49 4.03
C TRP A 133 -11.69 9.79 4.84
N TRP A 134 -12.53 10.77 4.54
CA TRP A 134 -12.64 11.97 5.35
C TRP A 134 -12.95 11.66 6.82
N LYS A 135 -13.93 10.77 7.07
CA LYS A 135 -14.23 10.30 8.44
C LYS A 135 -13.01 9.69 9.13
N ALA A 136 -12.22 8.88 8.43
CA ALA A 136 -11.02 8.27 9.00
C ALA A 136 -9.94 9.31 9.35
N ILE A 137 -9.79 10.36 8.53
CA ILE A 137 -8.87 11.48 8.80
C ILE A 137 -9.32 12.24 10.05
N VAL A 138 -10.58 12.69 10.08
CA VAL A 138 -11.14 13.49 11.18
C VAL A 138 -11.07 12.75 12.52
N THR A 139 -11.33 11.44 12.51
CA THR A 139 -11.42 10.64 13.73
C THR A 139 -10.11 9.93 14.10
N ASN A 140 -9.12 9.95 13.21
CA ASN A 140 -7.94 9.10 13.26
C ASN A 140 -8.27 7.60 13.43
N GLU A 141 -9.46 7.16 12.99
CA GLU A 141 -9.93 5.77 13.07
C GLU A 141 -10.00 5.15 11.67
N TRP A 142 -8.96 4.38 11.32
CA TRP A 142 -8.83 3.77 9.99
C TRP A 142 -9.40 2.36 9.91
N HIS A 143 -9.39 1.64 11.03
CA HIS A 143 -9.90 0.28 11.18
C HIS A 143 -10.64 0.14 12.51
N ARG A 144 -11.65 -0.74 12.52
CA ARG A 144 -12.42 -1.08 13.70
C ARG A 144 -12.49 -2.59 13.79
N LYS A 145 -12.19 -3.18 14.95
CA LYS A 145 -12.39 -4.61 15.15
C LYS A 145 -13.87 -4.89 15.37
N GLN A 146 -14.28 -6.11 15.08
CA GLN A 146 -15.65 -6.52 15.40
C GLN A 146 -15.88 -6.42 16.91
N GLY A 147 -16.96 -5.75 17.31
CA GLY A 147 -17.29 -5.52 18.72
C GLY A 147 -16.80 -4.19 19.30
N ASP A 148 -15.89 -3.47 18.61
CA ASP A 148 -15.43 -2.17 19.10
C ASP A 148 -16.50 -1.08 18.92
N SER A 149 -16.63 -0.22 19.91
CA SER A 149 -17.40 1.03 19.79
C SER A 149 -16.63 2.09 18.98
N PRO A 150 -17.31 3.01 18.27
CA PRO A 150 -16.65 4.14 17.62
C PRO A 150 -15.83 4.96 18.63
N LYS A 151 -14.63 5.43 18.25
CA LYS A 151 -13.84 6.31 19.12
C LYS A 151 -14.48 7.69 19.30
N LEU A 152 -15.28 8.13 18.34
CA LEU A 152 -16.01 9.40 18.39
C LEU A 152 -17.49 9.17 18.06
N PRO A 153 -18.42 9.76 18.85
CA PRO A 153 -19.85 9.72 18.53
C PRO A 153 -20.12 10.44 17.20
N ILE A 154 -21.08 9.92 16.43
CA ILE A 154 -21.44 10.43 15.09
C ILE A 154 -21.85 11.91 15.13
N GLU A 155 -22.45 12.34 16.25
CA GLU A 155 -22.89 13.71 16.52
C GLU A 155 -21.74 14.72 16.45
N ASN A 156 -20.51 14.32 16.77
CA ASN A 156 -19.33 15.18 16.69
C ASN A 156 -18.77 15.36 15.27
N ILE A 157 -19.25 14.59 14.28
CA ILE A 157 -18.69 14.58 12.92
C ILE A 157 -19.50 15.47 11.97
N SER A 158 -20.76 15.78 12.28
CA SER A 158 -21.64 16.59 11.41
C SER A 158 -21.05 17.99 11.17
N GLY A 159 -20.54 18.65 12.21
CA GLY A 159 -19.85 19.94 12.13
C GLY A 159 -18.44 19.88 11.52
N LYS A 160 -17.95 18.70 11.15
CA LYS A 160 -16.65 18.49 10.49
C LYS A 160 -16.81 18.21 8.99
N TYR A 161 -17.99 18.42 8.42
CA TYR A 161 -18.18 18.33 6.97
C TYR A 161 -17.30 19.35 6.26
N ASP A 162 -16.53 18.89 5.28
CA ASP A 162 -15.72 19.74 4.41
C ASP A 162 -15.85 19.24 2.96
N PHE A 163 -16.59 20.02 2.15
CA PHE A 163 -16.80 19.68 0.74
C PHE A 163 -15.51 19.68 -0.06
N ALA A 164 -14.61 20.65 0.19
CA ALA A 164 -13.36 20.78 -0.56
C ALA A 164 -12.44 19.58 -0.26
N ALA A 165 -12.34 19.19 1.01
CA ALA A 165 -11.59 18.00 1.41
C ALA A 165 -12.18 16.71 0.79
N ILE A 166 -13.49 16.52 0.85
CA ILE A 166 -14.15 15.34 0.26
C ILE A 166 -13.99 15.30 -1.26
N LYS A 167 -14.11 16.45 -1.94
CA LYS A 167 -13.88 16.58 -3.39
C LYS A 167 -12.44 16.24 -3.74
N HIS A 168 -11.47 16.73 -2.97
CA HIS A 168 -10.06 16.38 -3.15
C HIS A 168 -9.83 14.87 -3.03
N LEU A 169 -10.37 14.23 -2.00
CA LEU A 169 -10.28 12.77 -1.81
C LEU A 169 -10.96 11.99 -2.95
N LEU A 170 -12.06 12.50 -3.50
CA LEU A 170 -12.73 11.90 -4.64
C LEU A 170 -11.84 11.91 -5.91
N ILE A 171 -11.12 13.01 -6.14
CA ILE A 171 -10.14 13.13 -7.24
C ILE A 171 -8.99 12.13 -7.02
N GLU A 172 -8.42 12.09 -5.83
CA GLU A 172 -7.36 11.13 -5.45
C GLU A 172 -7.77 9.68 -5.72
N ILE A 173 -8.98 9.28 -5.30
CA ILE A 173 -9.50 7.93 -5.56
C ILE A 173 -9.63 7.66 -7.07
N SER A 174 -10.03 8.67 -7.84
CA SER A 174 -10.25 8.54 -9.29
C SER A 174 -8.94 8.41 -10.05
N MET A 175 -7.92 9.20 -9.69
CA MET A 175 -6.57 9.11 -10.26
C MET A 175 -5.94 7.74 -9.99
N ARG A 176 -5.99 7.25 -8.74
CA ARG A 176 -5.43 5.93 -8.39
C ARG A 176 -6.15 4.77 -9.07
N ARG A 177 -7.43 4.93 -9.41
CA ARG A 177 -8.15 3.94 -10.21
C ARG A 177 -7.66 3.92 -11.66
N ALA A 178 -7.33 5.07 -12.24
CA ALA A 178 -6.88 5.17 -13.63
C ALA A 178 -5.55 4.45 -13.86
N LEU A 179 -4.69 4.40 -12.83
CA LEU A 179 -3.40 3.68 -12.87
C LEU A 179 -3.53 2.19 -13.19
N LYS A 180 -4.71 1.57 -13.02
CA LYS A 180 -4.95 0.18 -13.45
C LYS A 180 -4.78 -0.04 -14.96
N TYR A 181 -4.80 1.03 -15.76
CA TYR A 181 -4.64 0.98 -17.21
C TYR A 181 -3.21 1.29 -17.65
N SER A 182 -2.29 1.49 -16.70
CA SER A 182 -0.90 1.92 -16.96
C SER A 182 0.14 0.88 -16.56
N VAL A 183 -0.30 -0.33 -16.16
CA VAL A 183 0.53 -1.47 -15.75
C VAL A 183 0.22 -2.65 -16.65
#